data_AF-A0A4U5QPW2-F1
#
_entry.id   AF-A0A4U5QPW2-F1
#
_cell.length_a   1.000
_cell.length_b   1.000
_cell.length_c   1.000
_cell.angle_alpha   90.00
_cell.angle_beta   90.00
_cell.angle_gamma   90.00
#
_symmetry.space_group_name_H-M   'P 1'
#
loop_
_entity.id
_entity.type
_entity.pdbx_description
1 polymer ?
#
loop_
_entity_poly.entity_id
_entity_poly.type
_entity_poly.pdbx_seq_one_letter_code
_entity_poly.pdbx_strand_id
1 'polypeptide(L)'
;MEPKSFQYFCFLLVIFSLIIALLSDRVSSKTNECNGSIAECSEEYEFLMPSDISKRFLEEKRKYISPGALKPNRPVCNGGASGQSYSSSCLPPPSNPPSRGCSKYYRCRSDN
;
A
#
# COMPACT_ATOMS: atom_id res chain seq x y z
N MET A 1 0.69 6.26 -47.50
CA MET A 1 -0.57 6.14 -46.74
C MET A 1 -1.68 6.61 -47.67
N GLU A 2 -2.56 5.71 -48.12
CA GLU A 2 -3.65 6.07 -49.04
C GLU A 2 -4.56 7.13 -48.38
N PRO A 3 -4.96 8.20 -49.08
CA PRO A 3 -5.71 9.32 -48.49
C PRO A 3 -7.04 8.89 -47.87
N LYS A 4 -7.62 7.81 -48.39
CA LYS A 4 -8.85 7.20 -47.88
C LYS A 4 -8.66 6.54 -46.51
N SER A 5 -7.51 5.91 -46.27
CA SER A 5 -7.18 5.26 -45.00
C SER A 5 -7.02 6.27 -43.87
N PHE A 6 -6.41 7.43 -44.17
CA PHE A 6 -6.28 8.52 -43.21
C PHE A 6 -7.64 9.09 -42.79
N GLN A 7 -8.56 9.24 -43.75
CA GLN A 7 -9.91 9.74 -43.45
C GLN A 7 -10.72 8.79 -42.56
N TYR A 8 -10.66 7.47 -42.78
CA TYR A 8 -11.30 6.49 -41.89
C TYR A 8 -10.71 6.50 -40.49
N PHE A 9 -9.38 6.63 -40.37
CA PHE A 9 -8.72 6.73 -39.08
C PHE A 9 -9.19 7.96 -38.29
N CYS A 10 -9.28 9.12 -38.95
CA CYS A 10 -9.84 10.33 -38.32
C CYS A 10 -11.29 10.14 -37.87
N PHE A 11 -12.14 9.51 -38.68
CA PHE A 11 -13.52 9.21 -38.29
C PHE A 11 -13.61 8.30 -37.06
N LEU A 12 -12.78 7.24 -37.00
CA LEU A 12 -12.76 6.34 -35.85
C LEU A 12 -12.30 7.05 -34.56
N LEU A 13 -11.31 7.95 -34.65
CA LEU A 13 -10.87 8.74 -33.51
C LEU A 13 -11.96 9.68 -32.98
N VAL A 14 -12.71 10.31 -33.89
CA VAL A 14 -13.83 11.19 -33.51
C VAL A 14 -14.95 10.38 -32.82
N ILE A 15 -15.31 9.22 -33.37
CA ILE A 15 -16.32 8.33 -32.77
C ILE A 15 -15.88 7.86 -31.38
N PHE A 16 -14.61 7.47 -31.22
CA PHE A 16 -14.07 7.03 -29.93
C PHE A 16 -14.09 8.16 -28.88
N SER A 17 -13.74 9.39 -29.28
CA SER A 17 -13.81 10.55 -28.38
C SER A 17 -15.24 10.91 -27.96
N LEU A 18 -16.22 10.79 -28.87
CA LEU A 18 -17.65 10.94 -28.55
C LEU A 18 -18.15 9.88 -27.56
N ILE A 19 -17.71 8.63 -27.71
CA ILE A 19 -18.06 7.54 -26.79
C ILE A 19 -17.48 7.82 -25.39
N ILE A 20 -16.23 8.30 -25.29
CA ILE A 20 -15.60 8.67 -24.01
C ILE A 20 -16.33 9.86 -23.35
N ALA A 21 -16.73 10.85 -24.13
CA ALA A 21 -17.48 12.00 -23.64
C ALA A 21 -18.85 11.58 -23.07
N LEU A 22 -19.58 10.71 -23.77
CA LEU A 22 -20.86 10.16 -23.32
C LEU A 22 -20.74 9.28 -22.06
N LEU A 23 -19.59 8.63 -21.85
CA LEU A 23 -19.29 7.86 -20.64
C LEU A 23 -18.90 8.75 -19.46
N SER A 24 -18.34 9.94 -19.70
CA SER A 24 -17.86 10.85 -18.65
C SER A 24 -19.00 11.57 -17.91
N ASP A 25 -20.18 11.71 -18.51
CA ASP A 25 -21.37 12.27 -17.82
C ASP A 25 -21.85 11.40 -16.64
N ARG A 26 -21.41 10.14 -16.57
CA ARG A 26 -21.68 9.24 -15.44
C ARG A 26 -20.71 9.43 -14.27
N VAL A 27 -19.64 10.21 -14.45
CA VAL A 27 -18.71 10.62 -13.40
C VAL A 27 -18.93 12.12 -13.10
N SER A 28 -20.19 12.54 -13.06
CA SER A 28 -20.53 13.69 -12.25
C SER A 28 -20.35 13.23 -10.81
N SER A 29 -19.20 13.60 -10.21
CA SER A 29 -19.01 13.55 -8.78
C SER A 29 -20.17 14.33 -8.18
N LYS A 30 -21.20 13.61 -7.75
CA LYS A 30 -22.20 14.21 -6.89
C LYS A 30 -21.41 14.68 -5.70
N THR A 31 -21.26 16.00 -5.57
CA THR A 31 -21.01 16.61 -4.28
C THR A 31 -22.23 16.24 -3.45
N ASN A 32 -22.17 15.07 -2.82
CA ASN A 32 -23.20 14.60 -1.92
C ASN A 32 -23.15 15.61 -0.77
N GLU A 33 -24.07 16.58 -0.78
CA GLU A 33 -24.41 17.37 0.38
C GLU A 33 -24.89 16.39 1.45
N CYS A 34 -23.94 15.80 2.16
CA CYS A 34 -24.16 14.76 3.12
C CYS A 34 -23.95 15.37 4.51
N ASN A 35 -25.05 15.44 5.27
CA ASN A 35 -25.03 15.85 6.67
C ASN A 35 -24.75 14.62 7.56
N GLY A 36 -23.56 14.06 7.44
CA GLY A 36 -23.12 12.87 8.17
C GLY A 36 -21.62 12.91 8.48
N SER A 37 -21.12 11.90 9.17
CA SER A 37 -19.68 11.76 9.38
C SER A 37 -18.98 11.46 8.05
N ILE A 38 -17.68 11.80 7.94
CA ILE A 38 -16.93 11.56 6.71
C ILE A 38 -16.93 10.07 6.30
N ALA A 39 -17.08 9.14 7.26
CA ALA A 39 -17.22 7.71 6.97
C ALA A 39 -18.54 7.38 6.26
N GLU A 40 -19.67 7.96 6.71
CA GLU A 40 -20.98 7.72 6.10
C GLU A 40 -21.14 8.39 4.72
N CYS A 41 -20.53 9.56 4.56
CA CYS A 41 -20.66 10.36 3.34
C CYS A 41 -19.74 9.90 2.21
N SER A 42 -18.78 9.04 2.53
CA SER A 42 -17.65 8.71 1.67
C SER A 42 -17.59 7.21 1.32
N GLU A 43 -18.70 6.48 1.40
CA GLU A 43 -18.75 5.04 1.07
C GLU A 43 -18.15 4.73 -0.31
N GLU A 44 -18.41 5.57 -1.33
CA GLU A 44 -17.82 5.39 -2.67
C GLU A 44 -16.29 5.52 -2.69
N TYR A 45 -15.70 6.34 -1.81
CA TYR A 45 -14.25 6.49 -1.72
C TYR A 45 -13.60 5.49 -0.76
N GLU A 46 -14.36 4.83 0.13
CA GLU A 46 -13.82 3.74 0.97
C GLU A 46 -13.27 2.60 0.10
N PHE A 47 -13.94 2.28 -1.01
CA PHE A 47 -13.46 1.28 -1.97
C PHE A 47 -12.18 1.72 -2.70
N LEU A 48 -11.92 3.03 -2.78
CA LEU A 48 -10.72 3.60 -3.40
C LEU A 48 -9.53 3.67 -2.42
N MET A 49 -9.79 3.57 -1.11
CA MET A 49 -8.76 3.52 -0.08
C MET A 49 -8.29 2.07 0.08
N PRO A 50 -7.05 1.72 -0.31
CA PRO A 50 -6.56 0.36 -0.14
C PRO A 50 -6.47 0.01 1.35
N SER A 51 -6.95 -1.16 1.73
CA SER A 51 -6.81 -1.68 3.09
C SER A 51 -5.34 -1.67 3.56
N ASP A 52 -5.08 -1.48 4.86
CA ASP A 52 -3.71 -1.56 5.39
C ASP A 52 -3.06 -2.94 5.16
N ILE A 53 -3.86 -3.97 4.90
CA ILE A 53 -3.41 -5.29 4.44
C ILE A 53 -2.69 -5.18 3.09
N SER A 54 -3.16 -4.35 2.18
CA SER A 54 -2.50 -4.08 0.89
C SER A 54 -1.14 -3.39 1.06
N LYS A 55 -0.93 -2.60 2.13
CA LYS A 55 0.39 -2.02 2.45
C LYS A 55 1.40 -3.06 2.93
N ARG A 56 0.94 -4.18 3.50
CA ARG A 56 1.82 -5.31 3.88
C ARG A 56 2.32 -6.11 2.67
N PHE A 57 1.89 -5.77 1.45
CA PHE A 57 2.33 -6.46 0.24
C PHE A 57 3.69 -5.98 -0.30
N LEU A 58 4.29 -4.93 0.27
CA LEU A 58 5.56 -4.35 -0.20
C LEU A 58 6.74 -4.56 0.77
N GLU A 59 6.92 -5.79 1.25
CA GLU A 59 8.25 -6.25 1.68
C GLU A 59 8.72 -7.47 0.88
N GLU A 60 8.36 -7.50 -0.40
CA GLU A 60 8.89 -8.45 -1.39
C GLU A 60 10.34 -8.12 -1.82
N LYS A 61 11.16 -7.50 -0.95
CA LYS A 61 12.52 -7.05 -1.31
C LYS A 61 13.60 -8.11 -1.16
N ARG A 62 13.32 -9.29 -0.60
CA ARG A 62 14.28 -10.43 -0.56
C ARG A 62 13.57 -11.78 -0.69
N LYS A 63 13.31 -12.22 -1.92
CA LYS A 63 12.83 -13.59 -2.26
C LYS A 63 13.89 -14.69 -2.06
N TYR A 64 14.80 -14.51 -1.11
CA TYR A 64 15.75 -15.56 -0.77
C TYR A 64 15.42 -16.02 0.63
N ILE A 65 14.97 -17.27 0.73
CA ILE A 65 15.06 -18.02 1.97
C ILE A 65 16.53 -17.97 2.38
N SER A 66 16.83 -17.48 3.58
CA SER A 66 18.22 -17.34 4.02
C SER A 66 18.91 -18.72 3.90
N PRO A 67 20.16 -18.82 3.41
CA PRO A 67 20.83 -20.12 3.22
C PRO A 67 20.93 -20.99 4.50
N GLY A 68 20.77 -20.38 5.68
CA GLY A 68 20.65 -21.10 6.95
C GLY A 68 19.33 -21.86 7.09
N ALA A 69 18.23 -21.35 6.54
CA ALA A 69 16.91 -21.97 6.64
C ALA A 69 16.75 -23.25 5.80
N LEU A 70 17.62 -23.50 4.81
CA LEU A 70 17.64 -24.75 4.04
C LEU A 70 18.43 -25.89 4.73
N LYS A 71 18.94 -25.67 5.95
CA LYS A 71 19.71 -26.67 6.71
C LYS A 71 18.82 -27.26 7.82
N PRO A 72 18.13 -28.40 7.59
CA PRO A 72 17.11 -28.90 8.52
C PRO A 72 17.65 -29.23 9.92
N ASN A 73 18.92 -29.66 10.00
CA ASN A 73 19.56 -30.06 11.25
C ASN A 73 20.35 -28.94 11.94
N ARG A 74 20.23 -27.68 11.49
CA ARG A 74 20.95 -26.55 12.09
C ARG A 74 20.00 -25.42 12.45
N PRO A 75 20.24 -24.74 13.59
CA PRO A 75 19.48 -23.54 13.93
C PRO A 75 19.76 -22.43 12.92
N VAL A 76 18.81 -21.49 12.80
CA VAL A 76 18.85 -20.35 11.86
C VAL A 76 20.08 -19.46 12.07
N CYS A 77 20.70 -19.51 13.25
CA CYS A 77 21.81 -18.69 13.70
C CYS A 77 22.66 -19.45 14.74
N ASN A 78 23.92 -19.06 14.93
CA ASN A 78 24.86 -19.72 15.85
C ASN A 78 24.72 -19.24 17.32
N GLY A 79 23.56 -18.74 17.72
CA GLY A 79 23.46 -17.77 18.81
C GLY A 79 23.18 -18.30 20.23
N GLY A 80 22.77 -19.56 20.43
CA GLY A 80 22.29 -19.99 21.74
C GLY A 80 22.50 -21.46 22.06
N ALA A 81 22.59 -21.76 23.36
CA ALA A 81 22.52 -23.13 23.88
C ALA A 81 21.10 -23.72 23.66
N SER A 82 20.99 -25.05 23.68
CA SER A 82 19.69 -25.73 23.63
C SER A 82 18.75 -25.17 24.71
N GLY A 83 17.53 -24.79 24.32
CA GLY A 83 16.52 -24.21 25.21
C GLY A 83 16.57 -22.69 25.38
N GLN A 84 17.55 -21.99 24.81
CA GLN A 84 17.59 -20.52 24.81
C GLN A 84 16.71 -19.93 23.70
N SER A 85 16.12 -18.75 23.96
CA SER A 85 15.30 -18.08 22.96
C SER A 85 16.15 -17.49 21.82
N TYR A 86 15.64 -17.55 20.58
CA TYR A 86 16.30 -16.91 19.44
C TYR A 86 16.36 -15.38 19.54
N SER A 87 15.48 -14.77 20.32
CA SER A 87 15.47 -13.33 20.59
C SER A 87 16.71 -12.83 21.32
N SER A 88 17.40 -13.70 22.07
CA SER A 88 18.58 -13.32 22.85
C SER A 88 19.84 -13.08 22.00
N SER A 89 19.91 -13.68 20.81
CA SER A 89 21.18 -13.82 20.09
C SER A 89 21.11 -13.65 18.57
N CYS A 90 19.92 -13.75 17.99
CA CYS A 90 19.77 -13.88 16.53
C CYS A 90 18.81 -12.90 15.90
N LEU A 91 17.98 -12.24 16.70
CA LEU A 91 17.08 -11.21 16.23
C LEU A 91 17.78 -9.84 16.32
N PRO A 92 17.52 -8.93 15.36
CA PRO A 92 17.93 -7.55 15.51
C PRO A 92 17.24 -6.91 16.73
N PRO A 93 17.75 -5.77 17.24
CA PRO A 93 17.08 -5.02 18.29
C PRO A 93 15.64 -4.66 17.89
N PRO A 94 14.71 -4.54 18.86
CA PRO A 94 13.31 -4.26 18.57
C PRO A 94 13.18 -2.94 17.81
N SER A 95 12.52 -2.99 16.65
CA SER A 95 12.33 -1.80 15.79
C SER A 95 11.42 -0.75 16.40
N ASN A 96 10.58 -1.13 17.38
CA ASN A 96 9.72 -0.20 18.11
C ASN A 96 10.23 -0.06 19.55
N PRO A 97 10.99 1.00 19.87
CA PRO A 97 11.41 1.26 21.23
C PRO A 97 10.20 1.53 22.14
N PRO A 98 10.26 1.19 23.43
CA PRO A 98 9.14 1.39 24.36
C PRO A 98 8.80 2.88 24.53
N SER A 99 9.80 3.76 24.41
CA SER A 99 9.59 5.20 24.36
C SER A 99 9.46 5.64 22.90
N ARG A 100 8.31 6.25 22.56
CA ARG A 100 8.04 6.77 21.22
C ARG A 100 8.87 8.01 20.86
N GLY A 101 9.65 8.53 21.82
CA GLY A 101 10.48 9.74 21.71
C GLY A 101 9.66 10.99 21.39
N CYS A 102 9.47 11.89 22.36
CA CYS A 102 8.89 13.18 22.03
C CYS A 102 10.00 14.20 21.69
N SER A 103 10.06 14.64 20.43
CA SER A 103 10.90 15.80 20.11
C SER A 103 10.24 17.08 20.65
N LYS A 104 11.04 18.04 21.14
CA LYS A 104 10.54 19.32 21.66
C LYS A 104 9.63 20.06 20.67
N TYR A 105 9.90 19.90 19.38
CA TYR A 105 9.10 20.49 18.31
C TYR A 105 7.66 19.95 18.28
N TYR A 106 7.47 18.65 18.52
CA TYR A 106 6.17 18.02 18.44
C TYR A 106 5.25 18.34 19.62
N ARG A 107 5.75 19.04 20.66
CA ARG A 107 5.03 19.43 21.89
C ARG A 107 4.13 18.29 22.40
N CYS A 108 4.62 17.05 22.31
CA CYS A 108 3.86 15.91 22.77
C CYS A 108 3.60 16.08 24.26
N ARG A 109 2.50 15.51 24.70
CA ARG A 109 1.91 15.77 26.00
C ARG A 109 2.75 15.29 27.21
N SER A 110 3.93 14.72 27.02
CA SER A 110 4.60 13.82 27.98
C SER A 110 5.79 14.53 28.69
N ASP A 111 6.18 14.31 29.95
CA ASP A 111 6.06 13.21 30.92
C ASP A 111 6.14 13.78 32.36
N ASN A 112 5.54 13.12 33.35
CA ASN A 112 5.98 13.21 34.76
C ASN A 112 6.77 11.96 35.10
#